data_AF-A0A8J4G595-F1
#
_entry.id   AF-A0A8J4G595-F1
#
_cell.length_a   1.000
_cell.length_b   1.000
_cell.length_c   1.000
_cell.angle_alpha   90.00
_cell.angle_beta   90.00
_cell.angle_gamma   90.00
#
_symmetry.space_group_name_H-M   'P 1'
#
loop_
_entity.id
_entity.type
_entity.pdbx_description
1 polymer ?
#
loop_
_entity_poly.entity_id
_entity_poly.type
_entity_poly.pdbx_seq_one_letter_code
_entity_poly.pdbx_strand_id
1 'polypeptide(L)'
;WQGLAHIVAVVVCVGLARFALFDVVQFLISARPTEGLLLGCLTLTLAAALAPLASHCYSGSGPVARSAVALALVGALLVLLQPPLPLAGGARCPHLPLALCPRLWDERHVPMHSAEDVEVWGRGLSRREHWPRWLLIAAVVAGLATAGGSGPAGVMSSPRRLTVVARLGLAIAAGLLVGAYTALELLPNQVPLQILVVAASVVAVMFVVLLSLPRAGGPVMLPALGLLWATCSGLALLLHAELPVPIDRANSRLFPDSKVQVEQEIFRATKASLLAVVASHALLMAFALKLKMTSALRRRAAAAAAGREHTMGAAGGNAAPGAVPSFGISPSDLLCGLVPSAVFSNYCAMLKLEGAGALALQRLAQEGLAWVPTLGNLLTLTAMGLGLALNCFLSGGMGAPEAIFMLAPILLLLSQDVLILPGLSERQRYCPPQLAISAYLLVSGVLVAVSDVVVGGGGGPAAVGLPPTLYLLKELGIAALAVPHHVIFLRYLWTLHAESWGTVLLVAAPVCVLPLAICDVPALRFFGAVGMLAAVLQYFSMKHVRRVGMKFI
;
A
#
# COMPACT_ATOMS: atom_id res chain seq x y z
N TRP A 1 -9.83 7.87 -43.30
CA TRP A 1 -8.76 7.24 -44.09
C TRP A 1 -7.40 7.93 -43.92
N GLN A 2 -7.27 9.24 -44.18
CA GLN A 2 -6.00 9.99 -44.00
C GLN A 2 -5.37 9.84 -42.60
N GLY A 3 -6.18 9.96 -41.54
CA GLY A 3 -5.72 9.74 -40.17
C GLY A 3 -5.13 8.36 -39.88
N LEU A 4 -5.76 7.32 -40.43
CA LEU A 4 -5.29 5.95 -40.30
C LEU A 4 -3.97 5.77 -41.07
N ALA A 5 -3.83 6.41 -42.24
CA ALA A 5 -2.59 6.42 -43.00
C ALA A 5 -1.44 7.09 -42.23
N HIS A 6 -1.67 8.20 -41.53
CA HIS A 6 -0.64 8.81 -40.69
C HIS A 6 -0.24 7.93 -39.51
N ILE A 7 -1.21 7.29 -38.84
CA ILE A 7 -0.91 6.34 -37.75
C ILE A 7 -0.05 5.18 -38.27
N VAL A 8 -0.41 4.60 -39.41
CA VAL A 8 0.38 3.54 -40.05
C VAL A 8 1.78 4.02 -40.41
N ALA A 9 1.92 5.23 -40.97
CA ALA A 9 3.22 5.81 -41.28
C ALA A 9 4.10 5.96 -40.04
N VAL A 10 3.55 6.47 -38.93
CA VAL A 10 4.28 6.58 -37.65
C VAL A 10 4.73 5.21 -37.14
N VAL A 11 3.85 4.21 -37.16
CA VAL A 11 4.18 2.82 -36.75
C VAL A 11 5.31 2.25 -37.60
N VAL A 12 5.26 2.44 -38.92
CA VAL A 12 6.32 1.99 -39.83
C VAL A 12 7.64 2.71 -39.57
N CYS A 13 7.61 4.04 -39.40
CA CYS A 13 8.81 4.82 -39.10
C CYS A 13 9.48 4.38 -37.79
N VAL A 14 8.71 4.20 -36.71
CA VAL A 14 9.23 3.69 -35.42
C VAL A 14 9.75 2.27 -35.57
N GLY A 15 9.04 1.41 -36.31
CA GLY A 15 9.46 0.05 -36.60
C GLY A 15 10.80 -0.01 -37.36
N LEU A 16 11.03 0.89 -38.32
CA LEU A 16 12.30 1.00 -39.04
C LEU A 16 13.42 1.60 -38.18
N ALA A 17 13.09 2.55 -37.29
CA ALA A 17 14.05 3.20 -36.39
C ALA A 17 14.41 2.37 -35.14
N ARG A 18 13.84 1.17 -34.98
CA ARG A 18 13.99 0.37 -33.75
C ARG A 18 15.44 0.07 -33.36
N PHE A 19 16.33 -0.20 -34.31
CA PHE A 19 17.72 -0.53 -34.01
C PHE A 19 18.50 0.68 -33.48
N ALA A 20 18.26 1.87 -34.02
CA ALA A 20 18.83 3.10 -33.48
C ALA A 20 18.35 3.38 -32.05
N LEU A 21 17.08 3.06 -31.75
CA LEU A 21 16.57 3.13 -30.38
C LEU A 21 17.28 2.12 -29.47
N PHE A 22 17.51 0.90 -29.95
CA PHE A 22 18.19 -0.15 -29.18
C PHE A 22 19.65 0.22 -28.87
N ASP A 23 20.36 0.82 -29.83
CA ASP A 23 21.70 1.38 -29.64
C ASP A 23 21.72 2.42 -28.52
N VAL A 24 20.76 3.36 -28.52
CA VAL A 24 20.64 4.39 -27.47
C VAL A 24 20.37 3.76 -26.10
N VAL A 25 19.47 2.79 -26.03
CA VAL A 25 19.15 2.09 -24.78
C VAL A 25 20.36 1.33 -24.25
N GLN A 26 21.07 0.62 -25.12
CA GLN A 26 22.29 -0.11 -24.76
C GLN A 26 23.40 0.83 -24.30
N PHE A 27 23.55 1.98 -24.96
CA PHE A 27 24.51 3.02 -24.55
C PHE A 27 24.19 3.56 -23.15
N LEU A 28 22.92 3.85 -22.85
CA LEU A 28 22.51 4.39 -21.55
C LEU A 28 22.72 3.40 -20.40
N ILE A 29 22.49 2.11 -20.64
CA ILE A 29 22.57 1.08 -19.61
C ILE A 29 24.00 0.54 -19.47
N SER A 30 24.82 0.69 -20.51
CA SER A 30 26.17 0.11 -20.60
C SER A 30 26.19 -1.42 -20.42
N ALA A 31 25.05 -2.09 -20.61
CA ALA A 31 24.89 -3.53 -20.58
C ALA A 31 23.85 -3.96 -21.63
N ARG A 32 23.79 -5.27 -21.93
CA ARG A 32 22.80 -5.81 -22.86
C ARG A 32 21.39 -5.69 -22.26
N PRO A 33 20.45 -4.97 -22.91
CA PRO A 33 19.12 -4.76 -22.37
C PRO A 33 18.24 -6.02 -22.43
N THR A 34 17.21 -6.06 -21.57
CA THR A 34 16.21 -7.14 -21.54
C THR A 34 15.13 -6.93 -22.61
N GLU A 35 14.45 -8.01 -23.00
CA GLU A 35 13.38 -7.97 -24.01
C GLU A 35 12.25 -6.99 -23.67
N GLY A 36 11.76 -7.05 -22.42
CA GLY A 36 10.70 -6.17 -21.94
C GLY A 36 11.11 -4.70 -21.94
N LEU A 37 12.37 -4.40 -21.64
CA LEU A 37 12.90 -3.03 -21.67
C LEU A 37 12.94 -2.47 -23.09
N LEU A 38 13.46 -3.24 -24.05
CA LEU A 38 13.52 -2.83 -25.45
C LEU A 38 12.12 -2.64 -26.04
N LEU A 39 11.19 -3.57 -25.78
CA LEU A 39 9.80 -3.45 -26.21
C LEU A 39 9.10 -2.25 -25.52
N GLY A 40 9.39 -2.02 -24.25
CA GLY A 40 8.89 -0.89 -23.48
C GLY A 40 9.36 0.45 -24.04
N CYS A 41 10.65 0.59 -24.37
CA CYS A 41 11.18 1.78 -25.03
C CYS A 41 10.57 1.98 -26.43
N LEU A 42 10.38 0.90 -27.19
CA LEU A 42 9.76 0.97 -28.52
C LEU A 42 8.29 1.41 -28.45
N THR A 43 7.54 0.93 -27.46
CA THR A 43 6.14 1.33 -27.24
C THR A 43 6.02 2.76 -26.70
N LEU A 44 6.95 3.20 -25.84
CA LEU A 44 7.04 4.58 -25.38
C LEU A 44 7.38 5.56 -26.51
N THR A 45 8.33 5.22 -27.38
CA THR A 45 8.67 6.05 -28.54
C THR A 45 7.52 6.12 -29.54
N LEU A 46 6.80 5.01 -29.75
CA LEU A 46 5.56 5.02 -30.54
C LEU A 46 4.51 5.95 -29.93
N ALA A 47 4.30 5.89 -28.61
CA ALA A 47 3.35 6.78 -27.94
C ALA A 47 3.76 8.26 -28.05
N ALA A 48 5.05 8.56 -27.89
CA ALA A 48 5.59 9.91 -28.05
C ALA A 48 5.44 10.43 -29.48
N ALA A 49 5.66 9.58 -30.49
CA ALA A 49 5.48 9.94 -31.90
C ALA A 49 4.01 10.18 -32.28
N LEU A 50 3.07 9.52 -31.58
CA LEU A 50 1.62 9.73 -31.77
C LEU A 50 1.08 10.97 -31.04
N ALA A 51 1.80 11.50 -30.04
CA ALA A 51 1.37 12.68 -29.27
C ALA A 51 1.16 13.96 -30.11
N PRO A 52 2.08 14.41 -30.99
CA PRO A 52 1.86 15.61 -31.80
C PRO A 52 0.65 15.45 -32.71
N LEU A 53 0.49 14.26 -33.32
CA LEU A 53 -0.66 13.93 -34.17
C LEU A 53 -1.98 13.99 -33.38
N ALA A 54 -2.00 13.46 -32.16
CA ALA A 54 -3.16 13.53 -31.28
C ALA A 54 -3.50 14.97 -30.84
N SER A 55 -2.50 15.83 -30.64
CA SER A 55 -2.68 17.22 -30.18
C SER A 55 -3.09 18.19 -31.29
N HIS A 56 -2.58 18.02 -32.51
CA HIS A 56 -2.77 18.95 -33.63
C HIS A 56 -3.89 18.52 -34.58
N CYS A 57 -4.05 17.22 -34.83
CA CYS A 57 -5.01 16.71 -35.82
C CYS A 57 -6.30 16.14 -35.20
N TYR A 58 -6.31 15.92 -33.89
CA TYR A 58 -7.45 15.34 -33.16
C TYR A 58 -7.78 16.17 -31.92
N SER A 59 -8.99 16.00 -31.38
CA SER A 59 -9.30 16.55 -30.07
C SER A 59 -8.41 15.86 -29.02
N GLY A 60 -7.86 16.64 -28.08
CA GLY A 60 -7.00 16.10 -27.00
C GLY A 60 -7.68 15.05 -26.11
N SER A 61 -9.00 14.88 -26.22
CA SER A 61 -9.80 13.84 -25.55
C SER A 61 -10.34 12.74 -26.49
N GLY A 62 -9.94 12.76 -27.77
CA GLY A 62 -10.33 11.81 -28.81
C GLY A 62 -9.70 10.42 -28.65
N PRO A 63 -10.16 9.42 -29.42
CA PRO A 63 -9.69 8.04 -29.30
C PRO A 63 -8.18 7.89 -29.51
N VAL A 64 -7.57 8.69 -30.40
CA VAL A 64 -6.13 8.64 -30.70
C VAL A 64 -5.30 9.09 -29.50
N ALA A 65 -5.67 10.20 -28.85
CA ALA A 65 -5.02 10.67 -27.63
C ALA A 65 -5.10 9.61 -26.52
N ARG A 66 -6.23 8.93 -26.42
CA ARG A 66 -6.43 7.86 -25.43
C ARG A 66 -5.57 6.64 -25.70
N SER A 67 -5.48 6.22 -26.95
CA SER A 67 -4.62 5.12 -27.37
C SER A 67 -3.14 5.46 -27.16
N ALA A 68 -2.72 6.70 -27.40
CA ALA A 68 -1.35 7.14 -27.14
C ALA A 68 -1.02 7.08 -25.63
N VAL A 69 -1.91 7.55 -24.75
CA VAL A 69 -1.74 7.45 -23.30
C VAL A 69 -1.73 6.00 -22.83
N ALA A 70 -2.61 5.15 -23.37
CA ALA A 70 -2.62 3.72 -23.06
C ALA A 70 -1.33 3.02 -23.51
N LEU A 71 -0.82 3.33 -24.69
CA LEU A 71 0.46 2.82 -25.20
C LEU A 71 1.63 3.31 -24.32
N ALA A 72 1.63 4.57 -23.91
CA ALA A 72 2.65 5.11 -23.02
C ALA A 72 2.66 4.38 -21.67
N LEU A 73 1.48 4.11 -21.11
CA LEU A 73 1.35 3.35 -19.88
C LEU A 73 1.84 1.91 -20.05
N VAL A 74 1.41 1.20 -21.09
CA VAL A 74 1.85 -0.17 -21.35
C VAL A 74 3.37 -0.20 -21.55
N GLY A 75 3.93 0.77 -22.27
CA GLY A 75 5.37 0.90 -22.44
C GLY A 75 6.11 1.15 -21.13
N ALA A 76 5.60 2.04 -20.28
CA ALA A 76 6.17 2.26 -18.95
C ALA A 76 6.12 0.98 -18.08
N LEU A 77 5.02 0.22 -18.13
CA LEU A 77 4.90 -1.06 -17.43
C LEU A 77 5.89 -2.10 -17.95
N LEU A 78 6.12 -2.16 -19.26
CA LEU A 78 7.11 -3.05 -19.88
C LEU A 78 8.54 -2.68 -19.46
N VAL A 79 8.86 -1.38 -19.39
CA VAL A 79 10.17 -0.89 -18.90
C VAL A 79 10.38 -1.24 -17.42
N LEU A 80 9.34 -1.08 -16.59
CA LEU A 80 9.43 -1.30 -15.15
C LEU A 80 9.44 -2.78 -14.76
N LEU A 81 8.57 -3.59 -15.38
CA LEU A 81 8.41 -5.01 -15.06
C LEU A 81 9.36 -5.91 -15.85
N GLN A 82 9.84 -5.44 -17.00
CA GLN A 82 10.75 -6.17 -17.90
C GLN A 82 10.34 -7.64 -18.08
N PRO A 83 9.11 -7.93 -18.57
CA PRO A 83 8.70 -9.30 -18.79
C PRO A 83 9.49 -9.90 -19.98
N PRO A 84 9.92 -11.17 -19.92
CA PRO A 84 10.46 -11.89 -21.06
C PRO A 84 9.32 -12.14 -22.05
N LEU A 85 9.65 -12.18 -23.34
CA LEU A 85 8.71 -12.57 -24.36
C LEU A 85 8.38 -14.07 -24.22
N PRO A 86 7.11 -14.46 -24.44
CA PRO A 86 6.72 -15.86 -24.40
C PRO A 86 7.33 -16.69 -25.52
N LEU A 87 7.83 -16.03 -26.58
CA LEU A 87 8.48 -16.64 -27.73
C LEU A 87 9.89 -16.07 -27.84
N ALA A 88 10.89 -16.93 -27.69
CA ALA A 88 12.28 -16.58 -27.92
C ALA A 88 12.45 -16.15 -29.39
N GLY A 89 12.66 -14.85 -29.61
CA GLY A 89 12.98 -14.34 -30.93
C GLY A 89 14.36 -14.81 -31.34
N GLY A 90 14.49 -15.58 -32.43
CA GLY A 90 15.80 -16.02 -32.89
C GLY A 90 16.65 -14.84 -33.40
N ALA A 91 17.96 -14.86 -33.13
CA ALA A 91 18.89 -13.77 -33.47
C ALA A 91 19.13 -13.55 -34.98
N ARG A 92 19.00 -14.60 -35.81
CA ARG A 92 19.38 -14.54 -37.24
C ARG A 92 18.26 -13.97 -38.12
N CYS A 93 18.50 -12.82 -38.76
CA CYS A 93 17.59 -12.27 -39.75
C CYS A 93 17.67 -13.06 -41.07
N PRO A 94 16.54 -13.42 -41.71
CA PRO A 94 16.56 -13.97 -43.07
C PRO A 94 17.05 -12.91 -44.07
N HIS A 95 17.75 -13.32 -45.12
CA HIS A 95 18.17 -12.43 -46.21
C HIS A 95 16.96 -12.03 -47.06
N LEU A 96 16.33 -10.90 -46.71
CA LEU A 96 15.28 -10.27 -47.51
C LEU A 96 15.84 -9.10 -48.32
N PRO A 97 15.23 -8.77 -49.48
CA PRO A 97 15.57 -7.56 -50.23
C PRO A 97 15.39 -6.32 -49.34
N LEU A 98 16.22 -5.29 -49.58
CA LEU A 98 16.24 -4.02 -48.82
C LEU A 98 16.71 -4.15 -47.35
N ALA A 99 17.40 -5.23 -46.98
CA ALA A 99 17.90 -5.48 -45.62
C ALA A 99 16.81 -5.41 -44.53
N LEU A 100 15.54 -5.65 -44.92
CA LEU A 100 14.42 -5.66 -44.00
C LEU A 100 14.51 -6.91 -43.12
N CYS A 101 14.85 -6.74 -41.85
CA CYS A 101 14.66 -7.82 -40.88
C CYS A 101 13.20 -7.83 -40.40
N PRO A 102 12.43 -8.91 -40.60
CA PRO A 102 11.07 -9.02 -40.07
C PRO A 102 11.07 -9.36 -38.57
N ARG A 103 12.23 -9.75 -38.03
CA ARG A 103 12.39 -10.04 -36.61
C ARG A 103 12.55 -8.76 -35.81
N LEU A 104 12.07 -8.83 -34.57
CA LEU A 104 12.13 -7.72 -33.64
C LEU A 104 13.59 -7.37 -33.30
N TRP A 105 14.46 -8.40 -33.21
CA TRP A 105 15.88 -8.31 -32.84
C TRP A 105 16.78 -8.70 -34.03
N ASP A 106 18.00 -8.15 -34.06
CA ASP A 106 19.08 -8.56 -34.97
C ASP A 106 20.22 -9.24 -34.16
N GLU A 107 21.31 -9.63 -34.83
CA GLU A 107 22.44 -10.32 -34.18
C GLU A 107 23.23 -9.44 -33.19
N ARG A 108 23.17 -8.11 -33.34
CA ARG A 108 23.90 -7.16 -32.47
C ARG A 108 23.10 -6.77 -31.24
N HIS A 109 21.78 -6.72 -31.35
CA HIS A 109 20.85 -6.32 -30.30
C HIS A 109 20.09 -7.51 -29.70
N VAL A 110 20.72 -8.69 -29.68
CA VAL A 110 20.12 -9.88 -29.04
C VAL A 110 19.94 -9.60 -27.55
N PRO A 111 18.70 -9.61 -27.04
CA PRO A 111 18.43 -9.30 -25.65
C PRO A 111 19.00 -10.39 -24.73
N MET A 112 19.57 -9.97 -23.61
CA MET A 112 19.97 -10.91 -22.56
C MET A 112 18.74 -11.32 -21.78
N HIS A 113 18.52 -12.63 -21.67
CA HIS A 113 17.77 -13.17 -20.55
C HIS A 113 18.72 -13.11 -19.36
N SER A 114 18.37 -12.40 -18.29
CA SER A 114 19.18 -12.32 -17.07
C SER A 114 19.29 -13.69 -16.41
N ALA A 115 20.19 -14.53 -16.93
CA ALA A 115 20.53 -15.85 -16.41
C ALA A 115 21.55 -15.75 -15.26
N GLU A 116 22.34 -14.67 -15.23
CA GLU A 116 23.43 -14.46 -14.25
C GLU A 116 22.91 -14.35 -12.80
N ASP A 117 21.73 -13.73 -12.57
CA ASP A 117 21.13 -13.66 -11.23
C ASP A 117 20.82 -15.06 -10.66
N VAL A 118 20.46 -16.01 -11.53
CA VAL A 118 20.09 -17.38 -11.15
C VAL A 118 21.32 -18.24 -10.88
N GLU A 119 22.39 -18.01 -11.64
CA GLU A 119 23.66 -18.74 -11.51
C GLU A 119 24.46 -18.28 -10.29
N VAL A 120 24.41 -17.00 -9.94
CA VAL A 120 25.19 -16.41 -8.84
C VAL A 120 24.48 -16.53 -7.49
N TRP A 121 23.16 -16.32 -7.43
CA TRP A 121 22.40 -16.26 -6.16
C TRP A 121 21.58 -17.51 -5.86
N GLY A 122 21.60 -18.49 -6.76
CA GLY A 122 20.79 -19.69 -6.67
C GLY A 122 19.31 -19.43 -6.99
N ARG A 123 18.59 -20.52 -7.29
CA ARG A 123 17.14 -20.50 -7.49
C ARG A 123 16.45 -20.34 -6.13
N GLY A 124 16.17 -19.12 -5.68
CA GLY A 124 15.18 -18.95 -4.63
C GLY A 124 13.83 -19.52 -5.11
N LEU A 125 13.23 -20.45 -4.34
CA LEU A 125 11.90 -21.10 -4.45
C LEU A 125 11.39 -21.65 -5.80
N SER A 126 11.65 -21.00 -6.92
CA SER A 126 11.44 -21.50 -8.27
C SER A 126 12.11 -20.53 -9.24
N ARG A 127 12.40 -21.02 -10.45
CA ARG A 127 12.55 -20.18 -11.62
C ARG A 127 11.41 -19.16 -11.59
N ARG A 128 11.71 -17.86 -11.42
CA ARG A 128 10.78 -16.84 -11.87
C ARG A 128 10.76 -16.96 -13.39
N GLU A 129 10.00 -17.91 -13.92
CA GLU A 129 9.58 -17.80 -15.30
C GLU A 129 8.89 -16.47 -15.33
N HIS A 130 9.52 -15.42 -15.82
CA HIS A 130 9.01 -14.07 -15.61
C HIS A 130 7.75 -13.80 -16.47
N TRP A 131 7.18 -14.85 -17.09
CA TRP A 131 5.97 -14.77 -17.91
C TRP A 131 4.72 -14.35 -17.10
N PRO A 132 4.50 -14.71 -15.81
CA PRO A 132 3.39 -14.21 -15.02
C PRO A 132 3.42 -12.68 -14.88
N ARG A 133 4.54 -11.99 -15.10
CA ARG A 133 4.58 -10.53 -15.16
C ARG A 133 3.67 -9.97 -16.26
N TRP A 134 3.40 -10.71 -17.33
CA TRP A 134 2.38 -10.34 -18.32
C TRP A 134 0.98 -10.30 -17.74
N LEU A 135 0.67 -11.16 -16.76
CA LEU A 135 -0.60 -11.14 -16.04
C LEU A 135 -0.75 -9.84 -15.23
N LEU A 136 0.33 -9.32 -14.63
CA LEU A 136 0.32 -8.00 -13.98
C LEU A 136 0.05 -6.87 -14.97
N ILE A 137 0.70 -6.87 -16.14
CA ILE A 137 0.46 -5.85 -17.17
C ILE A 137 -1.01 -5.90 -17.61
N ALA A 138 -1.52 -7.10 -17.90
CA ALA A 138 -2.91 -7.31 -18.25
C ALA A 138 -3.87 -6.87 -17.13
N ALA A 139 -3.52 -7.13 -15.87
CA ALA A 139 -4.31 -6.71 -14.71
C ALA A 139 -4.39 -5.19 -14.57
N VAL A 140 -3.28 -4.48 -14.76
CA VAL A 140 -3.27 -3.00 -14.73
C VAL A 140 -4.14 -2.43 -15.85
N VAL A 141 -4.01 -2.97 -17.06
CA VAL A 141 -4.83 -2.57 -18.22
C VAL A 141 -6.32 -2.83 -17.96
N ALA A 142 -6.66 -4.01 -17.43
CA ALA A 142 -8.04 -4.37 -17.06
C ALA A 142 -8.58 -3.47 -15.93
N GLY A 143 -7.78 -3.22 -14.89
CA GLY A 143 -8.12 -2.35 -13.77
C GLY A 143 -8.40 -0.92 -14.20
N LEU A 144 -7.59 -0.34 -15.10
CA LEU A 144 -7.84 0.99 -15.65
C LEU A 144 -9.12 1.05 -16.49
N ALA A 145 -9.46 -0.02 -17.21
CA ALA A 145 -10.73 -0.11 -17.93
C ALA A 145 -11.95 -0.12 -17.00
N THR A 146 -11.80 -0.56 -15.74
CA THR A 146 -12.89 -0.52 -14.73
C THR A 146 -13.12 0.89 -14.14
N ALA A 147 -12.07 1.72 -14.09
CA ALA A 147 -12.07 3.01 -13.41
C ALA A 147 -12.55 4.14 -14.35
N GLY A 148 -13.87 4.34 -14.43
CA GLY A 148 -14.50 5.38 -15.25
C GLY A 148 -14.47 6.81 -14.67
N GLY A 149 -13.31 7.33 -14.26
CA GLY A 149 -13.15 8.68 -13.69
C GLY A 149 -12.42 9.66 -14.62
N SER A 150 -12.56 10.98 -14.43
CA SER A 150 -12.00 12.05 -15.29
C SER A 150 -10.46 12.18 -15.35
N GLY A 151 -9.72 11.20 -14.82
CA GLY A 151 -8.25 11.13 -14.89
C GLY A 151 -7.76 10.28 -16.08
N PRO A 152 -6.47 9.88 -16.11
CA PRO A 152 -5.91 9.01 -17.16
C PRO A 152 -6.64 7.65 -17.32
N ALA A 153 -7.42 7.22 -16.31
CA ALA A 153 -8.28 6.05 -16.42
C ALA A 153 -9.59 6.28 -17.23
N GLY A 154 -10.18 7.48 -17.19
CA GLY A 154 -11.30 7.87 -18.07
C GLY A 154 -10.86 8.29 -19.46
N VAL A 155 -9.55 8.33 -19.69
CA VAL A 155 -8.96 8.38 -21.01
C VAL A 155 -9.07 6.98 -21.64
N MET A 156 -8.82 5.87 -20.94
CA MET A 156 -8.99 4.53 -21.54
C MET A 156 -10.44 4.05 -21.69
N SER A 157 -11.37 4.52 -20.86
CA SER A 157 -12.77 4.11 -20.89
C SER A 157 -13.71 5.24 -21.32
N SER A 158 -14.69 4.97 -22.18
CA SER A 158 -15.77 5.93 -22.43
C SER A 158 -16.66 5.99 -21.16
N PRO A 159 -16.73 7.13 -20.45
CA PRO A 159 -17.27 7.18 -19.08
C PRO A 159 -18.80 6.95 -19.00
N ARG A 160 -19.49 6.75 -20.13
CA ARG A 160 -20.96 6.69 -20.21
C ARG A 160 -21.59 5.33 -20.53
N ARG A 161 -20.85 4.24 -20.83
CA ARG A 161 -21.47 3.00 -21.38
C ARG A 161 -21.23 1.68 -20.65
N LEU A 162 -20.32 1.60 -19.68
CA LEU A 162 -20.10 0.33 -18.96
C LEU A 162 -21.15 0.15 -17.87
N THR A 163 -22.04 -0.84 -18.04
CA THR A 163 -23.00 -1.28 -17.04
C THR A 163 -22.27 -1.81 -15.79
N VAL A 164 -22.97 -1.88 -14.65
CA VAL A 164 -22.42 -2.45 -13.40
C VAL A 164 -21.91 -3.88 -13.63
N VAL A 165 -22.64 -4.67 -14.41
CA VAL A 165 -22.28 -6.06 -14.75
C VAL A 165 -20.97 -6.12 -15.52
N ALA A 166 -20.76 -5.25 -16.51
CA ALA A 166 -19.52 -5.23 -17.28
C ALA A 166 -18.32 -4.78 -16.43
N ARG A 167 -18.51 -3.83 -15.51
CA ARG A 167 -17.46 -3.43 -14.55
C ARG A 167 -17.12 -4.56 -13.59
N LEU A 168 -18.11 -5.32 -13.14
CA LEU A 168 -17.90 -6.48 -12.28
C LEU A 168 -17.17 -7.60 -13.03
N GLY A 169 -17.53 -7.87 -14.29
CA GLY A 169 -16.83 -8.83 -15.13
C GLY A 169 -15.35 -8.47 -15.33
N LEU A 170 -15.06 -7.18 -15.61
CA LEU A 170 -13.69 -6.69 -15.70
C LEU A 170 -12.96 -6.74 -14.35
N ALA A 171 -13.65 -6.49 -13.23
CA ALA A 171 -13.08 -6.61 -11.89
C ALA A 171 -12.69 -8.06 -11.57
N ILE A 172 -13.54 -9.02 -11.92
CA ILE A 172 -13.25 -10.45 -11.78
C ILE A 172 -12.05 -10.82 -12.65
N ALA A 173 -12.00 -10.38 -13.91
CA ALA A 173 -10.86 -10.62 -14.79
C ALA A 173 -9.56 -10.03 -14.22
N ALA A 174 -9.59 -8.78 -13.74
CA ALA A 174 -8.43 -8.16 -13.10
C ALA A 174 -7.99 -8.91 -11.84
N GLY A 175 -8.94 -9.31 -10.98
CA GLY A 175 -8.68 -10.10 -9.78
C GLY A 175 -8.11 -11.48 -10.07
N LEU A 176 -8.58 -12.15 -11.14
CA LEU A 176 -8.03 -13.42 -11.62
C LEU A 176 -6.60 -13.25 -12.13
N LEU A 177 -6.30 -12.17 -12.85
CA LEU A 177 -4.95 -11.90 -13.37
C LEU A 177 -3.94 -11.59 -12.25
N VAL A 178 -4.31 -10.72 -11.30
CA VAL A 178 -3.46 -10.44 -10.13
C VAL A 178 -3.31 -11.68 -9.26
N GLY A 179 -4.41 -12.38 -8.99
CA GLY A 179 -4.42 -13.59 -8.17
C GLY A 179 -3.61 -14.72 -8.81
N ALA A 180 -3.72 -14.91 -10.13
CA ALA A 180 -2.93 -15.91 -10.84
C ALA A 180 -1.45 -15.55 -10.85
N TYR A 181 -1.11 -14.27 -11.02
CA TYR A 181 0.27 -13.81 -10.85
C TYR A 181 0.81 -14.14 -9.45
N THR A 182 0.12 -13.73 -8.39
CA THR A 182 0.59 -13.96 -7.02
C THR A 182 0.65 -15.44 -6.70
N ALA A 183 -0.32 -16.23 -7.13
CA ALA A 183 -0.35 -17.68 -6.93
C ALA A 183 0.79 -18.40 -7.66
N LEU A 184 1.04 -18.09 -8.93
CA LEU A 184 2.08 -18.76 -9.73
C LEU A 184 3.49 -18.34 -9.33
N GLU A 185 3.68 -17.05 -9.00
CA GLU A 185 4.99 -16.51 -8.64
C GLU A 185 5.38 -16.84 -7.20
N LEU A 186 4.42 -16.78 -6.25
CA LEU A 186 4.71 -16.88 -4.82
C LEU A 186 4.46 -18.29 -4.23
N LEU A 187 3.63 -19.10 -4.89
CA LEU A 187 3.15 -20.40 -4.40
C LEU A 187 3.27 -21.49 -5.47
N PRO A 188 4.46 -21.74 -6.04
CA PRO A 188 4.61 -22.72 -7.11
C PRO A 188 4.20 -24.12 -6.62
N ASN A 189 3.47 -24.85 -7.47
CA ASN A 189 3.05 -26.24 -7.24
C ASN A 189 2.21 -26.50 -5.96
N GLN A 190 1.64 -25.45 -5.36
CA GLN A 190 0.74 -25.56 -4.20
C GLN A 190 -0.70 -25.19 -4.58
N VAL A 191 -1.32 -26.01 -5.44
CA VAL A 191 -2.68 -25.80 -5.98
C VAL A 191 -3.73 -25.35 -4.94
N PRO A 192 -3.86 -25.95 -3.74
CA PRO A 192 -4.87 -25.50 -2.79
C PRO A 192 -4.64 -24.06 -2.29
N LEU A 193 -3.37 -23.67 -2.05
CA LEU A 193 -3.04 -22.29 -1.66
C LEU A 193 -3.21 -21.33 -2.84
N GLN A 194 -2.85 -21.75 -4.05
CA GLN A 194 -3.07 -20.97 -5.28
C GLN A 194 -4.56 -20.63 -5.46
N ILE A 195 -5.47 -21.60 -5.29
CA ILE A 195 -6.91 -21.39 -5.38
C ILE A 195 -7.39 -20.36 -4.35
N LEU A 196 -6.96 -20.51 -3.08
CA LEU A 196 -7.37 -19.60 -2.01
C LEU A 196 -6.85 -18.17 -2.22
N VAL A 197 -5.61 -18.01 -2.68
CA VAL A 197 -5.03 -16.69 -2.98
C VAL A 197 -5.70 -16.04 -4.19
N VAL A 198 -5.98 -16.79 -5.25
CA VAL A 198 -6.74 -16.30 -6.41
C VAL A 198 -8.13 -15.85 -5.96
N ALA A 199 -8.85 -16.68 -5.19
CA ALA A 199 -10.17 -16.35 -4.68
C ALA A 199 -10.14 -15.08 -3.82
N ALA A 200 -9.20 -14.98 -2.87
CA ALA A 200 -9.05 -13.80 -2.03
C ALA A 200 -8.75 -12.53 -2.86
N SER A 201 -7.93 -12.65 -3.90
CA SER A 201 -7.59 -11.53 -4.81
C SER A 201 -8.81 -11.07 -5.61
N VAL A 202 -9.60 -12.00 -6.16
CA VAL A 202 -10.86 -11.69 -6.86
C VAL A 202 -11.83 -10.97 -5.93
N VAL A 203 -12.03 -11.49 -4.72
CA VAL A 203 -12.94 -10.90 -3.74
C VAL A 203 -12.49 -9.50 -3.31
N ALA A 204 -11.19 -9.29 -3.09
CA ALA A 204 -10.63 -7.98 -2.75
C ALA A 204 -10.83 -6.96 -3.88
N VAL A 205 -10.59 -7.34 -5.14
CA VAL A 205 -10.80 -6.45 -6.29
C VAL A 205 -12.30 -6.15 -6.50
N MET A 206 -13.17 -7.16 -6.38
CA MET A 206 -14.62 -6.96 -6.42
C MET A 206 -15.09 -5.99 -5.33
N PHE A 207 -14.60 -6.15 -4.10
CA PHE A 207 -14.90 -5.26 -2.99
C PHE A 207 -14.54 -3.80 -3.32
N VAL A 208 -13.32 -3.55 -3.80
CA VAL A 208 -12.86 -2.19 -4.14
C VAL A 208 -13.67 -1.59 -5.29
N VAL A 209 -13.95 -2.36 -6.34
CA VAL A 209 -14.73 -1.88 -7.49
C VAL A 209 -16.17 -1.60 -7.09
N LEU A 210 -16.84 -2.49 -6.35
CA LEU A 210 -18.21 -2.28 -5.87
C LEU A 210 -18.31 -1.09 -4.90
N LEU A 211 -17.31 -0.88 -4.05
CA LEU A 211 -17.24 0.26 -3.15
C LEU A 211 -17.13 1.60 -3.92
N SER A 212 -16.42 1.60 -5.06
CA SER A 212 -16.30 2.77 -5.93
C SER A 212 -17.64 3.14 -6.60
N LEU A 213 -18.57 2.19 -6.73
CA LEU A 213 -19.88 2.40 -7.33
C LEU A 213 -20.88 2.94 -6.30
N PRO A 214 -21.56 4.07 -6.56
CA PRO A 214 -22.45 4.72 -5.58
C PRO A 214 -23.76 3.99 -5.30
N ARG A 215 -24.16 2.98 -6.10
CA ARG A 215 -25.46 2.28 -5.97
C ARG A 215 -25.39 0.75 -5.99
N ALA A 216 -24.22 0.17 -6.26
CA ALA A 216 -24.09 -1.27 -6.52
C ALA A 216 -23.54 -2.05 -5.31
N GLY A 217 -22.63 -1.46 -4.53
CA GLY A 217 -22.14 -2.04 -3.28
C GLY A 217 -23.18 -1.87 -2.17
N GLY A 218 -24.21 -2.71 -2.17
CA GLY A 218 -25.25 -2.68 -1.14
C GLY A 218 -24.69 -2.93 0.28
N PRO A 219 -25.45 -2.56 1.32
CA PRO A 219 -25.03 -2.64 2.73
C PRO A 219 -24.76 -4.06 3.22
N VAL A 220 -25.24 -5.09 2.51
CA VAL A 220 -25.05 -6.51 2.85
C VAL A 220 -23.91 -7.15 2.04
N MET A 221 -23.81 -6.81 0.74
CA MET A 221 -22.88 -7.47 -0.17
C MET A 221 -21.41 -7.11 0.13
N LEU A 222 -21.10 -5.84 0.40
CA LEU A 222 -19.73 -5.43 0.69
C LEU A 222 -19.16 -6.08 1.96
N PRO A 223 -19.88 -6.11 3.09
CA PRO A 223 -19.45 -6.86 4.28
C PRO A 223 -19.31 -8.36 4.04
N ALA A 224 -20.23 -8.96 3.28
CA ALA A 224 -20.15 -10.39 2.92
C ALA A 224 -18.87 -10.69 2.12
N LEU A 225 -18.50 -9.81 1.16
CA LEU A 225 -17.23 -9.90 0.45
C LEU A 225 -16.03 -9.71 1.39
N GLY A 226 -16.09 -8.76 2.32
CA GLY A 226 -15.04 -8.58 3.33
C GLY A 226 -14.84 -9.81 4.21
N LEU A 227 -15.93 -10.44 4.64
CA LEU A 227 -15.89 -11.68 5.41
C LEU A 227 -15.35 -12.84 4.58
N LEU A 228 -15.81 -12.99 3.33
CA LEU A 228 -15.32 -14.03 2.41
C LEU A 228 -13.82 -13.87 2.14
N TRP A 229 -13.34 -12.64 1.97
CA TRP A 229 -11.91 -12.37 1.85
C TRP A 229 -11.15 -12.80 3.11
N ALA A 230 -11.67 -12.47 4.29
CA ALA A 230 -11.04 -12.81 5.56
C ALA A 230 -10.99 -14.33 5.78
N THR A 231 -12.06 -15.05 5.42
CA THR A 231 -12.09 -16.52 5.52
C THR A 231 -11.13 -17.17 4.53
N CYS A 232 -11.13 -16.75 3.25
CA CYS A 232 -10.17 -17.27 2.27
C CYS A 232 -8.71 -17.02 2.70
N SER A 233 -8.41 -15.81 3.20
CA SER A 233 -7.07 -15.44 3.66
C SER A 233 -6.64 -16.20 4.91
N GLY A 234 -7.55 -16.34 5.88
CA GLY A 234 -7.31 -17.10 7.11
C GLY A 234 -7.10 -18.59 6.83
N LEU A 235 -7.92 -19.18 5.96
CA LEU A 235 -7.75 -20.56 5.51
C LEU A 235 -6.42 -20.76 4.78
N ALA A 236 -5.98 -19.81 3.94
CA ALA A 236 -4.67 -19.92 3.27
C ALA A 236 -3.52 -19.95 4.28
N LEU A 237 -3.57 -19.10 5.33
CA LEU A 237 -2.55 -19.08 6.38
C LEU A 237 -2.56 -20.34 7.25
N LEU A 238 -3.75 -20.88 7.56
CA LEU A 238 -3.88 -22.12 8.34
C LEU A 238 -3.43 -23.34 7.52
N LEU A 239 -3.85 -23.44 6.26
CA LEU A 239 -3.55 -24.57 5.40
C LEU A 239 -2.05 -24.65 5.06
N HIS A 240 -1.37 -23.52 4.97
CA HIS A 240 0.09 -23.47 4.79
C HIS A 240 0.85 -24.21 5.89
N ALA A 241 0.32 -24.25 7.12
CA ALA A 241 0.96 -24.96 8.22
C ALA A 241 0.94 -26.49 8.05
N GLU A 242 -0.03 -27.02 7.30
CA GLU A 242 -0.26 -28.46 7.12
C GLU A 242 0.26 -29.00 5.78
N LEU A 243 0.50 -28.13 4.80
CA LEU A 243 0.89 -28.55 3.46
C LEU A 243 2.39 -28.91 3.38
N PRO A 244 2.73 -30.01 2.69
CA PRO A 244 4.12 -30.37 2.47
C PRO A 244 4.83 -29.34 1.59
N VAL A 245 6.13 -29.17 1.83
CA VAL A 245 7.00 -28.34 0.99
C VAL A 245 7.13 -28.98 -0.40
N PRO A 246 6.83 -28.26 -1.50
CA PRO A 246 7.01 -28.77 -2.84
C PRO A 246 8.51 -28.90 -3.14
N ILE A 247 8.99 -30.14 -3.30
CA ILE A 247 10.39 -30.40 -3.67
C ILE A 247 10.45 -30.67 -5.16
N ASP A 248 10.75 -29.63 -5.95
CA ASP A 248 11.07 -29.79 -7.36
C ASP A 248 12.55 -30.16 -7.55
N ARG A 249 12.83 -31.10 -8.47
CA ARG A 249 14.20 -31.44 -8.91
C ARG A 249 14.97 -30.22 -9.46
N ALA A 250 14.26 -29.17 -9.85
CA ALA A 250 14.83 -27.90 -10.30
C ALA A 250 15.34 -27.01 -9.16
N ASN A 251 15.04 -27.31 -7.89
CA ASN A 251 15.51 -26.55 -6.73
C ASN A 251 16.86 -27.05 -6.19
N SER A 252 17.54 -27.95 -6.91
CA SER A 252 18.91 -28.33 -6.60
C SER A 252 19.85 -27.17 -6.91
N ARG A 253 20.42 -26.59 -5.84
CA ARG A 253 21.57 -25.68 -5.96
C ARG A 253 22.77 -26.45 -6.53
N LEU A 254 23.62 -25.77 -7.31
CA LEU A 254 24.88 -26.35 -7.80
C LEU A 254 25.76 -26.80 -6.62
N PHE A 255 25.73 -26.03 -5.52
CA PHE A 255 26.28 -26.37 -4.22
C PHE A 255 25.13 -26.52 -3.24
N PRO A 256 24.61 -27.74 -3.02
CA PRO A 256 23.52 -27.95 -2.11
C PRO A 256 24.03 -27.82 -0.66
N ASP A 257 23.56 -26.79 0.03
CA ASP A 257 23.46 -26.84 1.49
C ASP A 257 22.61 -28.05 1.90
N SER A 258 22.66 -28.44 3.18
CA SER A 258 21.90 -29.61 3.66
C SER A 258 20.43 -29.53 3.23
N LYS A 259 19.84 -30.63 2.74
CA LYS A 259 18.45 -30.65 2.22
C LYS A 259 17.43 -30.08 3.21
N VAL A 260 17.68 -30.29 4.51
CA VAL A 260 16.87 -29.78 5.64
C VAL A 260 16.81 -28.24 5.66
N GLN A 261 17.88 -27.54 5.29
CA GLN A 261 17.91 -26.07 5.25
C GLN A 261 17.09 -25.52 4.07
N VAL A 262 17.14 -26.17 2.90
CA VAL A 262 16.39 -25.75 1.71
C VAL A 262 14.87 -25.85 1.95
N GLU A 263 14.40 -26.93 2.58
CA GLU A 263 12.98 -27.09 2.92
C GLU A 263 12.49 -26.01 3.89
N GLN A 264 13.29 -25.68 4.90
CA GLN A 264 12.98 -24.62 5.86
C GLN A 264 12.96 -23.23 5.21
N GLU A 265 13.89 -22.95 4.30
CA GLU A 265 13.92 -21.69 3.55
C GLU A 265 12.69 -21.52 2.67
N ILE A 266 12.32 -22.59 1.94
CA ILE A 266 11.10 -22.62 1.12
C ILE A 266 9.88 -22.35 1.99
N PHE A 267 9.70 -23.11 3.07
CA PHE A 267 8.57 -22.94 3.98
C PHE A 267 8.48 -21.51 4.53
N ARG A 268 9.64 -20.93 4.91
CA ARG A 268 9.70 -19.55 5.40
C ARG A 268 9.35 -18.55 4.31
N ALA A 269 9.91 -18.67 3.12
CA ALA A 269 9.64 -17.75 2.03
C ALA A 269 8.16 -17.80 1.57
N THR A 270 7.54 -18.98 1.52
CA THR A 270 6.11 -19.15 1.25
C THR A 270 5.23 -18.54 2.35
N LYS A 271 5.59 -18.72 3.64
CA LYS A 271 4.86 -18.09 4.74
C LYS A 271 4.95 -16.56 4.70
N ALA A 272 6.15 -16.04 4.42
CA ALA A 272 6.39 -14.61 4.29
C ALA A 272 5.59 -14.01 3.12
N SER A 273 5.54 -14.70 1.98
CA SER A 273 4.79 -14.25 0.81
C SER A 273 3.28 -14.23 1.06
N LEU A 274 2.73 -15.23 1.74
CA LEU A 274 1.32 -15.25 2.15
C LEU A 274 0.97 -14.08 3.08
N LEU A 275 1.79 -13.83 4.10
CA LEU A 275 1.59 -12.70 5.01
C LEU A 275 1.61 -11.37 4.25
N ALA A 276 2.55 -11.20 3.31
CA ALA A 276 2.66 -10.00 2.48
C ALA A 276 1.42 -9.81 1.58
N VAL A 277 0.92 -10.88 0.94
CA VAL A 277 -0.29 -10.81 0.10
C VAL A 277 -1.50 -10.40 0.94
N VAL A 278 -1.74 -11.04 2.08
CA VAL A 278 -2.88 -10.70 2.93
C VAL A 278 -2.77 -9.28 3.49
N ALA A 279 -1.57 -8.86 3.91
CA ALA A 279 -1.33 -7.49 4.37
C ALA A 279 -1.61 -6.45 3.27
N SER A 280 -1.19 -6.73 2.03
CA SER A 280 -1.41 -5.85 0.88
C SER A 280 -2.89 -5.71 0.52
N HIS A 281 -3.66 -6.80 0.57
CA HIS A 281 -5.11 -6.76 0.35
C HIS A 281 -5.82 -5.97 1.45
N ALA A 282 -5.46 -6.21 2.71
CA ALA A 282 -6.02 -5.47 3.85
C ALA A 282 -5.77 -3.96 3.71
N LEU A 283 -4.54 -3.58 3.37
CA LEU A 283 -4.15 -2.19 3.16
C LEU A 283 -4.89 -1.55 1.97
N LEU A 284 -5.02 -2.25 0.85
CA LEU A 284 -5.75 -1.79 -0.33
C LEU A 284 -7.22 -1.50 -0.01
N MET A 285 -7.89 -2.42 0.68
CA MET A 285 -9.29 -2.26 1.07
C MET A 285 -9.47 -1.15 2.11
N ALA A 286 -8.59 -1.06 3.11
CA ALA A 286 -8.58 0.03 4.09
C ALA A 286 -8.44 1.40 3.41
N PHE A 287 -7.50 1.51 2.45
CA PHE A 287 -7.29 2.72 1.68
C PHE A 287 -8.53 3.09 0.85
N ALA A 288 -9.16 2.11 0.18
CA ALA A 288 -10.37 2.34 -0.60
C ALA A 288 -11.54 2.84 0.27
N LEU A 289 -11.74 2.27 1.46
CA LEU A 289 -12.74 2.71 2.44
C LEU A 289 -12.45 4.13 2.92
N LYS A 290 -11.19 4.47 3.17
CA LYS A 290 -10.78 5.82 3.55
C LYS A 290 -11.05 6.85 2.44
N LEU A 291 -10.76 6.51 1.19
CA LEU A 291 -11.08 7.36 0.04
C LEU A 291 -12.59 7.56 -0.12
N LYS A 292 -13.40 6.52 0.11
CA LYS A 292 -14.86 6.63 0.09
C LYS A 292 -15.35 7.60 1.18
N MET A 293 -14.88 7.45 2.42
CA MET A 293 -15.24 8.33 3.54
C MET A 293 -14.86 9.80 3.26
N THR A 294 -13.64 10.04 2.78
CA THR A 294 -13.18 11.41 2.45
C THR A 294 -13.93 12.01 1.26
N SER A 295 -14.32 11.19 0.27
CA SER A 295 -15.16 11.66 -0.84
C SER A 295 -16.58 12.07 -0.40
N ALA A 296 -17.17 11.36 0.55
CA ALA A 296 -18.47 11.68 1.12
C ALA A 296 -18.44 13.03 1.87
N LEU A 297 -17.37 13.28 2.61
CA LEU A 297 -17.10 14.57 3.26
C LEU A 297 -17.01 15.74 2.28
N ARG A 298 -16.19 15.59 1.22
CA ARG A 298 -15.98 16.65 0.22
C ARG A 298 -17.27 17.04 -0.51
N ARG A 299 -18.08 16.06 -0.90
CA ARG A 299 -19.37 16.32 -1.58
C ARG A 299 -20.33 17.10 -0.70
N ARG A 300 -20.34 16.83 0.62
CA ARG A 300 -21.19 17.57 1.55
C ARG A 300 -20.67 18.98 1.83
N ALA A 301 -19.35 19.17 1.93
CA ALA A 301 -18.75 20.49 2.03
C ALA A 301 -19.11 21.35 0.81
N ALA A 302 -19.04 20.77 -0.40
CA ALA A 302 -19.47 21.42 -1.63
C ALA A 302 -20.98 21.75 -1.63
N ALA A 303 -21.83 20.81 -1.18
CA ALA A 303 -23.28 21.05 -1.08
C ALA A 303 -23.64 22.12 -0.03
N ALA A 304 -22.91 22.18 1.09
CA ALA A 304 -23.09 23.20 2.12
C ALA A 304 -22.62 24.59 1.65
N ALA A 305 -21.57 24.66 0.83
CA ALA A 305 -21.13 25.90 0.19
C ALA A 305 -22.17 26.39 -0.84
N ALA A 306 -22.68 25.51 -1.70
CA ALA A 306 -23.70 25.85 -2.69
C ALA A 306 -25.06 26.23 -2.05
N GLY A 307 -25.44 25.56 -0.96
CA GLY A 307 -26.65 25.91 -0.20
C GLY A 307 -26.57 27.26 0.52
N ARG A 308 -25.37 27.83 0.69
CA ARG A 308 -25.16 29.16 1.29
C ARG A 308 -25.40 30.31 0.31
N GLU A 309 -25.34 30.05 -1.00
CA GLU A 309 -25.69 31.01 -2.05
C GLU A 309 -27.21 31.10 -2.29
N HIS A 310 -27.98 30.05 -1.96
CA HIS A 310 -29.44 30.05 -2.12
C HIS A 310 -30.23 30.47 -0.87
N THR A 311 -29.60 30.59 0.30
CA THR A 311 -30.27 30.99 1.55
C THR A 311 -30.25 32.49 1.85
N MET A 312 -29.71 33.32 0.96
CA MET A 312 -29.89 34.78 1.05
C MET A 312 -31.30 35.24 0.60
N GLY A 313 -32.18 34.32 0.17
CA GLY A 313 -33.52 34.64 -0.35
C GLY A 313 -34.72 33.91 0.27
N ALA A 314 -34.56 33.00 1.23
CA ALA A 314 -35.72 32.32 1.84
C ALA A 314 -35.45 31.85 3.27
N ALA A 315 -36.02 32.60 4.22
CA ALA A 315 -36.17 32.19 5.62
C ALA A 315 -37.23 31.09 5.75
N GLY A 316 -36.98 30.08 6.58
CA GLY A 316 -38.01 29.11 6.98
C GLY A 316 -37.46 27.75 7.43
N GLY A 317 -36.86 27.68 8.61
CA GLY A 317 -36.49 26.41 9.23
C GLY A 317 -35.83 26.59 10.59
N ASN A 318 -36.55 26.30 11.66
CA ASN A 318 -36.16 26.45 13.06
C ASN A 318 -34.92 25.60 13.43
N ALA A 319 -33.72 26.11 13.18
CA ALA A 319 -32.49 25.65 13.80
C ALA A 319 -31.81 26.83 14.49
N ALA A 320 -31.65 26.74 15.82
CA ALA A 320 -30.99 27.77 16.62
C ALA A 320 -29.55 28.03 16.09
N PRO A 321 -29.11 29.29 16.02
CA PRO A 321 -27.76 29.62 15.59
C PRO A 321 -26.77 29.17 16.66
N GLY A 322 -26.02 28.09 16.40
CA GLY A 322 -24.99 27.57 17.30
C GLY A 322 -25.06 26.08 17.66
N ALA A 323 -26.06 25.34 17.19
CA ALA A 323 -26.14 23.90 17.44
C ALA A 323 -25.09 23.12 16.60
N VAL A 324 -24.09 22.54 17.27
CA VAL A 324 -23.19 21.55 16.66
C VAL A 324 -24.04 20.32 16.32
N PRO A 325 -23.99 19.80 15.07
CA PRO A 325 -24.79 18.63 14.70
C PRO A 325 -24.26 17.39 15.43
N SER A 326 -24.98 16.95 16.48
CA SER A 326 -24.76 15.67 17.14
C SER A 326 -25.61 14.59 16.47
N PHE A 327 -25.00 13.50 16.00
CA PHE A 327 -25.68 12.37 15.37
C PHE A 327 -25.65 11.13 16.28
N GLY A 328 -26.80 10.48 16.46
CA GLY A 328 -26.92 9.20 17.16
C GLY A 328 -26.98 8.04 16.16
N ILE A 329 -26.24 6.96 16.42
CA ILE A 329 -26.16 5.77 15.56
C ILE A 329 -27.12 4.70 16.08
N SER A 330 -27.90 4.08 15.19
CA SER A 330 -28.66 2.88 15.53
C SER A 330 -27.72 1.68 15.65
N PRO A 331 -27.83 0.84 16.70
CA PRO A 331 -26.98 -0.34 16.87
C PRO A 331 -27.09 -1.36 15.73
N SER A 332 -28.20 -1.35 14.97
CA SER A 332 -28.38 -2.18 13.76
C SER A 332 -27.40 -1.85 12.64
N ASP A 333 -26.86 -0.62 12.62
CA ASP A 333 -26.08 -0.10 11.50
C ASP A 333 -24.57 -0.34 11.70
N LEU A 334 -24.17 -0.76 12.90
CA LEU A 334 -22.79 -1.06 13.28
C LEU A 334 -22.47 -2.54 13.03
N LEU A 335 -21.36 -2.79 12.32
CA LEU A 335 -20.91 -4.15 11.94
C LEU A 335 -22.02 -5.02 11.33
N CYS A 336 -22.91 -4.41 10.52
CA CYS A 336 -23.94 -5.11 9.77
C CYS A 336 -24.93 -5.90 10.66
N GLY A 337 -25.16 -5.43 11.88
CA GLY A 337 -26.08 -6.08 12.82
C GLY A 337 -25.53 -7.36 13.47
N LEU A 338 -24.24 -7.65 13.32
CA LEU A 338 -23.58 -8.79 13.98
C LEU A 338 -23.35 -8.56 15.49
N VAL A 339 -23.56 -7.34 15.98
CA VAL A 339 -23.39 -6.98 17.39
C VAL A 339 -24.78 -6.90 18.07
N PRO A 340 -24.99 -7.56 19.23
CA PRO A 340 -26.26 -7.48 19.96
C PRO A 340 -26.60 -6.04 20.36
N SER A 341 -27.82 -5.59 20.01
CA SER A 341 -28.31 -4.23 20.27
C SER A 341 -28.35 -3.87 21.76
N ALA A 342 -28.52 -4.86 22.65
CA ALA A 342 -28.55 -4.70 24.09
C ALA A 342 -27.21 -4.25 24.71
N VAL A 343 -26.08 -4.60 24.08
CA VAL A 343 -24.74 -4.20 24.55
C VAL A 343 -24.43 -2.75 24.16
N PHE A 344 -25.10 -2.22 23.12
CA PHE A 344 -24.75 -0.95 22.48
C PHE A 344 -25.73 0.21 22.69
N SER A 345 -26.97 -0.03 23.11
CA SER A 345 -27.94 1.04 23.36
C SER A 345 -27.44 2.07 24.39
N ASN A 346 -26.71 1.60 25.42
CA ASN A 346 -26.10 2.45 26.45
C ASN A 346 -24.87 3.23 25.95
N TYR A 347 -24.11 2.68 24.99
CA TYR A 347 -22.92 3.34 24.42
C TYR A 347 -23.28 4.38 23.35
N CYS A 348 -24.26 4.09 22.48
CA CYS A 348 -24.74 5.04 21.48
C CYS A 348 -25.40 6.29 22.08
N ALA A 349 -26.02 6.16 23.26
CA ALA A 349 -26.60 7.29 23.98
C ALA A 349 -25.55 8.25 24.57
N MET A 350 -24.35 7.75 24.91
CA MET A 350 -23.24 8.55 25.44
C MET A 350 -22.33 9.16 24.36
N LEU A 351 -22.27 8.58 23.17
CA LEU A 351 -21.27 8.94 22.16
C LEU A 351 -21.83 9.94 21.14
N LYS A 352 -21.81 11.22 21.50
CA LYS A 352 -21.99 12.32 20.55
C LYS A 352 -20.73 12.43 19.69
N LEU A 353 -20.79 11.92 18.47
CA LEU A 353 -19.82 12.29 17.44
C LEU A 353 -19.98 13.78 17.16
N GLU A 354 -18.87 14.52 17.20
CA GLU A 354 -18.83 15.95 16.89
C GLU A 354 -17.99 16.23 15.64
N GLY A 355 -18.30 17.33 14.95
CA GLY A 355 -17.50 17.82 13.83
C GLY A 355 -17.63 17.02 12.53
N ALA A 356 -16.56 17.03 11.71
CA ALA A 356 -16.57 16.44 10.38
C ALA A 356 -16.81 14.92 10.41
N GLY A 357 -16.30 14.19 11.41
CA GLY A 357 -16.50 12.74 11.55
C GLY A 357 -17.97 12.35 11.69
N ALA A 358 -18.73 13.08 12.51
CA ALA A 358 -20.17 12.89 12.69
C ALA A 358 -20.94 13.09 11.38
N LEU A 359 -20.57 14.12 10.62
CA LEU A 359 -21.20 14.47 9.34
C LEU A 359 -20.89 13.46 8.24
N ALA A 360 -19.68 12.89 8.22
CA ALA A 360 -19.30 11.79 7.32
C ALA A 360 -20.15 10.56 7.61
N LEU A 361 -20.26 10.21 8.90
CA LEU A 361 -20.96 9.02 9.34
C LEU A 361 -22.47 9.13 9.13
N GLN A 362 -23.08 10.30 9.33
CA GLN A 362 -24.50 10.52 9.01
C GLN A 362 -24.80 10.26 7.52
N ARG A 363 -23.93 10.70 6.60
CA ARG A 363 -24.10 10.45 5.16
C ARG A 363 -23.92 8.97 4.81
N LEU A 364 -22.89 8.34 5.37
CA LEU A 364 -22.65 6.93 5.17
C LEU A 364 -23.82 6.09 5.72
N ALA A 365 -24.38 6.45 6.87
CA ALA A 365 -25.56 5.83 7.44
C ALA A 365 -26.79 5.95 6.53
N GLN A 366 -27.01 7.11 5.90
CA GLN A 366 -28.07 7.28 4.89
C GLN A 366 -27.89 6.36 3.66
N GLU A 367 -26.66 5.94 3.36
CA GLU A 367 -26.34 4.98 2.29
C GLU A 367 -26.27 3.52 2.82
N GLY A 368 -26.55 3.26 4.10
CA GLY A 368 -26.41 1.93 4.73
C GLY A 368 -24.95 1.50 4.98
N LEU A 369 -24.01 2.44 4.93
CA LEU A 369 -22.57 2.24 4.99
C LEU A 369 -21.96 2.70 6.32
N ALA A 370 -22.73 2.72 7.41
CA ALA A 370 -22.24 3.16 8.73
C ALA A 370 -21.10 2.27 9.29
N TRP A 371 -20.95 1.04 8.79
CA TRP A 371 -19.86 0.12 9.11
C TRP A 371 -18.52 0.45 8.42
N VAL A 372 -18.49 1.36 7.45
CA VAL A 372 -17.28 1.67 6.67
C VAL A 372 -16.08 2.12 7.54
N PRO A 373 -16.26 3.04 8.52
CA PRO A 373 -15.16 3.45 9.40
C PRO A 373 -14.62 2.32 10.28
N THR A 374 -15.51 1.49 10.83
CA THR A 374 -15.15 0.38 11.71
C THR A 374 -14.34 -0.68 10.96
N LEU A 375 -14.84 -1.11 9.80
CA LEU A 375 -14.13 -2.08 8.95
C LEU A 375 -12.82 -1.49 8.42
N GLY A 376 -12.80 -0.22 8.03
CA GLY A 376 -11.58 0.45 7.57
C GLY A 376 -10.50 0.48 8.65
N ASN A 377 -10.86 0.77 9.90
CA ASN A 377 -9.95 0.72 11.04
C ASN A 377 -9.47 -0.70 11.31
N LEU A 378 -10.37 -1.69 11.31
CA LEU A 378 -9.99 -3.10 11.49
C LEU A 378 -8.99 -3.54 10.44
N LEU A 379 -9.23 -3.26 9.16
CA LEU A 379 -8.33 -3.59 8.05
C LEU A 379 -6.98 -2.85 8.13
N THR A 380 -6.98 -1.62 8.64
CA THR A 380 -5.74 -0.86 8.88
C THR A 380 -4.90 -1.52 9.98
N LEU A 381 -5.54 -1.93 11.07
CA LEU A 381 -4.89 -2.63 12.18
C LEU A 381 -4.40 -4.02 11.79
N THR A 382 -5.17 -4.77 10.97
CA THR A 382 -4.72 -6.07 10.47
C THR A 382 -3.54 -5.93 9.51
N ALA A 383 -3.53 -4.93 8.64
CA ALA A 383 -2.39 -4.65 7.76
C ALA A 383 -1.12 -4.32 8.58
N MET A 384 -1.24 -3.47 9.61
CA MET A 384 -0.14 -3.15 10.53
C MET A 384 0.35 -4.40 11.27
N GLY A 385 -0.58 -5.19 11.83
CA GLY A 385 -0.26 -6.40 12.59
C GLY A 385 0.43 -7.47 11.74
N LEU A 386 -0.05 -7.70 10.51
CA LEU A 386 0.59 -8.63 9.57
C LEU A 386 1.95 -8.13 9.11
N GLY A 387 2.13 -6.81 8.91
CA GLY A 387 3.43 -6.21 8.61
C GLY A 387 4.45 -6.38 9.74
N LEU A 388 4.02 -6.20 11.00
CA LEU A 388 4.86 -6.47 12.17
C LEU A 388 5.17 -7.96 12.32
N ALA A 389 4.19 -8.84 12.11
CA ALA A 389 4.40 -10.28 12.14
C ALA A 389 5.41 -10.71 11.07
N LEU A 390 5.33 -10.15 9.87
CA LEU A 390 6.30 -10.37 8.80
C LEU A 390 7.70 -9.88 9.18
N ASN A 391 7.82 -8.70 9.81
CA ASN A 391 9.10 -8.16 10.28
C ASN A 391 9.77 -9.08 11.31
N CYS A 392 9.02 -9.52 12.33
CA CYS A 392 9.50 -10.46 13.35
C CYS A 392 9.90 -11.80 12.72
N PHE A 393 9.12 -12.27 11.74
CA PHE A 393 9.35 -13.54 11.08
C PHE A 393 10.61 -13.54 10.21
N LEU A 394 10.84 -12.49 9.42
CA LEU A 394 11.99 -12.38 8.53
C LEU A 394 13.31 -12.10 9.27
N SER A 395 13.24 -11.30 10.34
CA SER A 395 14.46 -10.90 11.08
C SER A 395 14.87 -11.91 12.17
N GLY A 396 14.07 -12.96 12.41
CA GLY A 396 14.37 -14.00 13.39
C GLY A 396 14.38 -13.49 14.83
N GLY A 397 13.25 -12.98 15.33
CA GLY A 397 13.14 -12.49 16.71
C GLY A 397 12.13 -11.36 16.84
N MET A 398 12.51 -10.28 17.53
CA MET A 398 11.66 -9.10 17.76
C MET A 398 11.52 -8.16 16.54
N GLY A 399 12.11 -8.54 15.39
CA GLY A 399 12.07 -7.77 14.14
C GLY A 399 13.16 -6.71 14.04
N ALA A 400 13.37 -6.18 12.84
CA ALA A 400 14.24 -5.03 12.62
C ALA A 400 13.55 -3.76 13.17
N PRO A 401 14.18 -2.99 14.08
CA PRO A 401 13.54 -1.86 14.73
C PRO A 401 13.20 -0.72 13.75
N GLU A 402 13.98 -0.53 12.70
CA GLU A 402 13.76 0.48 11.65
C GLU A 402 12.51 0.23 10.80
N ALA A 403 12.01 -1.02 10.73
CA ALA A 403 10.83 -1.37 9.95
C ALA A 403 9.57 -0.61 10.43
N ILE A 404 9.52 -0.21 11.71
CA ILE A 404 8.39 0.55 12.24
C ILE A 404 8.19 1.90 11.55
N PHE A 405 9.27 2.53 11.05
CA PHE A 405 9.18 3.80 10.36
C PHE A 405 8.48 3.66 8.99
N MET A 406 8.56 2.48 8.38
CA MET A 406 7.84 2.15 7.14
C MET A 406 6.39 1.71 7.41
N LEU A 407 6.14 1.05 8.54
CA LEU A 407 4.82 0.50 8.88
C LEU A 407 3.90 1.52 9.56
N ALA A 408 4.40 2.34 10.48
CA ALA A 408 3.60 3.30 11.24
C ALA A 408 2.76 4.28 10.39
N PRO A 409 3.20 4.76 9.21
CA PRO A 409 2.37 5.58 8.33
C PRO A 409 1.05 4.94 7.91
N ILE A 410 0.92 3.61 7.93
CA ILE A 410 -0.34 2.90 7.67
C ILE A 410 -1.44 3.40 8.63
N LEU A 411 -1.08 3.72 9.88
CA LEU A 411 -2.02 4.21 10.90
C LEU A 411 -2.60 5.60 10.60
N LEU A 412 -2.06 6.34 9.60
CA LEU A 412 -2.70 7.56 9.10
C LEU A 412 -4.02 7.31 8.37
N LEU A 413 -4.30 6.05 8.03
CA LEU A 413 -5.58 5.62 7.46
C LEU A 413 -6.67 5.49 8.53
N LEU A 414 -6.32 5.39 9.82
CA LEU A 414 -7.29 5.33 10.91
C LEU A 414 -8.26 6.51 10.84
N SER A 415 -9.54 6.19 10.97
CA SER A 415 -10.67 7.14 11.01
C SER A 415 -11.24 7.22 12.41
N GLN A 416 -11.83 8.38 12.72
CA GLN A 416 -12.74 8.49 13.85
C GLN A 416 -13.83 7.44 13.71
N ASP A 417 -14.00 6.64 14.75
CA ASP A 417 -14.97 5.57 14.80
C ASP A 417 -15.47 5.38 16.24
N VAL A 418 -16.76 5.13 16.39
CA VAL A 418 -17.43 5.00 17.68
C VAL A 418 -17.03 3.70 18.38
N LEU A 419 -16.70 2.64 17.62
CA LEU A 419 -16.34 1.35 18.18
C LEU A 419 -14.87 1.29 18.61
N ILE A 420 -13.95 1.57 17.68
CA ILE A 420 -12.53 1.26 17.90
C ILE A 420 -11.78 2.49 18.44
N LEU A 421 -12.13 3.71 18.01
CA LEU A 421 -11.36 4.94 18.31
C LEU A 421 -12.29 6.15 18.53
N PRO A 422 -13.12 6.16 19.58
CA PRO A 422 -14.14 7.20 19.78
C PRO A 422 -13.53 8.58 20.03
N GLY A 423 -12.36 8.61 20.67
CA GLY A 423 -11.63 9.84 20.98
C GLY A 423 -10.77 10.39 19.84
N LEU A 424 -10.60 9.66 18.72
CA LEU A 424 -9.70 10.09 17.63
C LEU A 424 -10.41 11.07 16.70
N SER A 425 -9.99 12.33 16.69
CA SER A 425 -10.46 13.37 15.78
C SER A 425 -9.46 13.65 14.64
N GLU A 426 -9.86 14.43 13.64
CA GLU A 426 -8.97 14.84 12.54
C GLU A 426 -7.73 15.62 13.03
N ARG A 427 -7.85 16.33 14.15
CA ARG A 427 -6.74 17.04 14.81
C ARG A 427 -5.67 16.08 15.34
N GLN A 428 -6.07 14.89 15.74
CA GLN A 428 -5.21 13.91 16.42
C GLN A 428 -4.62 12.87 15.46
N ARG A 429 -4.75 13.09 14.15
CA ARG A 429 -4.39 12.13 13.09
C ARG A 429 -2.94 11.62 13.17
N TYR A 430 -2.02 12.43 13.67
CA TYR A 430 -0.60 12.06 13.78
C TYR A 430 -0.24 11.35 15.09
N CYS A 431 -1.16 11.30 16.07
CA CYS A 431 -0.90 10.65 17.35
C CYS A 431 -0.74 9.11 17.22
N PRO A 432 -1.61 8.37 16.51
CA PRO A 432 -1.47 6.91 16.42
C PRO A 432 -0.15 6.43 15.78
N PRO A 433 0.32 6.98 14.63
CA PRO A 433 1.62 6.63 14.09
C PRO A 433 2.78 6.90 15.07
N GLN A 434 2.78 8.06 15.72
CA GLN A 434 3.84 8.41 16.69
C GLN A 434 3.81 7.50 17.91
N LEU A 435 2.62 7.13 18.39
CA LEU A 435 2.44 6.21 19.49
C LEU A 435 2.96 4.83 19.12
N ALA A 436 2.64 4.33 17.92
CA ALA A 436 3.12 3.04 17.45
C ALA A 436 4.65 3.00 17.34
N ILE A 437 5.29 4.05 16.79
CA ILE A 437 6.76 4.16 16.74
C ILE A 437 7.33 4.12 18.15
N SER A 438 6.83 4.98 19.04
CA SER A 438 7.37 5.13 20.40
C SER A 438 7.18 3.85 21.22
N ALA A 439 5.99 3.26 21.18
CA ALA A 439 5.66 2.04 21.91
C ALA A 439 6.42 0.83 21.35
N TYR A 440 6.51 0.67 20.03
CA TYR A 440 7.22 -0.44 19.41
C TYR A 440 8.72 -0.38 19.73
N LEU A 441 9.37 0.77 19.56
CA LEU A 441 10.81 0.91 19.84
C LEU A 441 11.13 0.68 21.32
N LEU A 442 10.29 1.21 22.22
CA LEU A 442 10.47 0.99 23.66
C LEU A 442 10.25 -0.47 24.04
N VAL A 443 9.13 -1.07 23.63
CA VAL A 443 8.79 -2.46 23.98
C VAL A 443 9.77 -3.44 23.36
N SER A 444 10.09 -3.30 22.08
CA SER A 444 11.08 -4.17 21.42
C SER A 444 12.46 -4.00 22.04
N GLY A 445 12.90 -2.77 22.34
CA GLY A 445 14.19 -2.51 22.97
C GLY A 445 14.30 -3.08 24.38
N VAL A 446 13.26 -2.91 25.20
CA VAL A 446 13.20 -3.50 26.56
C VAL A 446 13.22 -5.03 26.48
N LEU A 447 12.43 -5.63 25.59
CA LEU A 447 12.38 -7.09 25.44
C LEU A 447 13.72 -7.65 24.96
N VAL A 448 14.41 -6.98 24.03
CA VAL A 448 15.75 -7.38 23.60
C VAL A 448 16.75 -7.27 24.76
N ALA A 449 16.80 -6.14 25.47
CA ALA A 449 17.70 -5.93 26.61
C ALA A 449 17.49 -6.98 27.71
N VAL A 450 16.24 -7.33 28.01
CA VAL A 450 15.90 -8.39 28.97
C VAL A 450 16.30 -9.76 28.43
N SER A 451 16.07 -10.04 27.15
CA SER A 451 16.40 -11.33 26.54
C SER A 451 17.91 -11.60 26.51
N ASP A 452 18.74 -10.57 26.33
CA ASP A 452 20.21 -10.69 26.37
C ASP A 452 20.73 -11.19 27.73
N VAL A 453 20.03 -10.82 28.81
CA VAL A 453 20.37 -11.19 30.19
C VAL A 453 19.79 -12.55 30.57
N VAL A 454 18.51 -12.77 30.25
CA VAL A 454 17.75 -13.94 30.73
C VAL A 454 17.96 -15.18 29.86
N VAL A 455 17.99 -15.00 28.54
CA VAL A 455 18.00 -16.11 27.56
C VAL A 455 19.34 -16.21 26.86
N GLY A 456 19.98 -15.07 26.54
CA GLY A 456 21.23 -15.00 25.80
C GLY A 456 22.48 -15.40 26.58
N GLY A 457 22.35 -15.97 27.79
CA GLY A 457 23.49 -16.36 28.63
C GLY A 457 24.43 -15.22 29.00
N GLY A 458 23.97 -13.96 28.90
CA GLY A 458 24.79 -12.77 29.11
C GLY A 458 25.61 -12.33 27.91
N GLY A 459 25.33 -12.79 26.69
CA GLY A 459 26.09 -12.43 25.48
C GLY A 459 26.17 -10.92 25.21
N GLY A 460 25.05 -10.18 25.39
CA GLY A 460 25.03 -8.71 25.31
C GLY A 460 25.89 -8.05 26.39
N PRO A 461 25.61 -8.30 27.69
CA PRO A 461 26.45 -7.80 28.79
C PRO A 461 27.95 -8.12 28.64
N ALA A 462 28.29 -9.33 28.19
CA ALA A 462 29.66 -9.78 28.01
C ALA A 462 30.37 -9.04 26.87
N ALA A 463 29.68 -8.74 25.76
CA ALA A 463 30.24 -7.96 24.65
C ALA A 463 30.63 -6.53 25.07
N VAL A 464 29.93 -5.98 26.06
CA VAL A 464 30.15 -4.64 26.61
C VAL A 464 31.09 -4.66 27.83
N GLY A 465 31.40 -5.85 28.36
CA GLY A 465 32.21 -6.04 29.56
C GLY A 465 31.51 -5.61 30.86
N LEU A 466 30.18 -5.58 30.88
CA LEU A 466 29.38 -5.19 32.06
C LEU A 466 28.74 -6.39 32.75
N PRO A 467 28.62 -6.38 34.09
CA PRO A 467 27.73 -7.30 34.79
C PRO A 467 26.29 -7.22 34.25
N PRO A 468 25.56 -8.35 34.16
CA PRO A 468 24.21 -8.36 33.57
C PRO A 468 23.22 -7.38 34.20
N THR A 469 23.32 -7.17 35.51
CA THR A 469 22.50 -6.20 36.26
C THR A 469 22.80 -4.75 35.89
N LEU A 470 24.09 -4.41 35.74
CA LEU A 470 24.52 -3.07 35.35
C LEU A 470 24.23 -2.80 33.87
N TYR A 471 24.36 -3.80 33.00
CA TYR A 471 23.94 -3.70 31.60
C TYR A 471 22.45 -3.37 31.50
N LEU A 472 21.59 -4.14 32.17
CA LEU A 472 20.14 -3.91 32.14
C LEU A 472 19.77 -2.55 32.75
N LEU A 473 20.40 -2.17 33.87
CA LEU A 473 20.19 -0.87 34.50
C LEU A 473 20.62 0.28 33.59
N LYS A 474 21.73 0.13 32.87
CA LYS A 474 22.21 1.10 31.87
C LYS A 474 21.20 1.26 30.75
N GLU A 475 20.81 0.17 30.08
CA GLU A 475 19.90 0.21 28.94
C GLU A 475 18.52 0.80 29.33
N LEU A 476 17.92 0.30 30.41
CA LEU A 476 16.60 0.74 30.85
C LEU A 476 16.63 2.14 31.48
N GLY A 477 17.65 2.43 32.30
CA GLY A 477 17.80 3.72 32.96
C GLY A 477 17.97 4.86 31.97
N ILE A 478 18.82 4.66 30.94
CA ILE A 478 19.05 5.66 29.91
C ILE A 478 17.82 5.80 29.01
N ALA A 479 17.14 4.71 28.65
CA ALA A 479 15.90 4.77 27.88
C ALA A 479 14.78 5.50 28.64
N ALA A 480 14.68 5.32 29.97
CA ALA A 480 13.69 5.99 30.81
C ALA A 480 13.82 7.51 30.77
N LEU A 481 15.03 8.06 30.60
CA LEU A 481 15.26 9.50 30.45
C LEU A 481 14.63 10.08 29.18
N ALA A 482 14.47 9.27 28.12
CA ALA A 482 13.82 9.71 26.88
C ALA A 482 12.28 9.64 26.96
N VAL A 483 11.69 8.79 27.81
CA VAL A 483 10.24 8.57 27.90
C VAL A 483 9.41 9.87 28.07
N PRO A 484 9.78 10.83 28.94
CA PRO A 484 9.03 12.07 29.09
C PRO A 484 8.85 12.85 27.79
N HIS A 485 9.86 12.83 26.90
CA HIS A 485 9.81 13.52 25.62
C HIS A 485 8.73 12.93 24.71
N HIS A 486 8.61 11.60 24.68
CA HIS A 486 7.56 10.91 23.93
C HIS A 486 6.17 11.16 24.52
N VAL A 487 6.02 11.06 25.85
CA VAL A 487 4.72 11.22 26.52
C VAL A 487 4.18 12.64 26.34
N ILE A 488 5.02 13.65 26.55
CA ILE A 488 4.61 15.06 26.42
C ILE A 488 4.32 15.40 24.95
N PHE A 489 5.10 14.87 24.00
CA PHE A 489 4.81 15.07 22.59
C PHE A 489 3.50 14.38 22.15
N LEU A 490 3.24 13.16 22.62
CA LEU A 490 1.97 12.47 22.35
C LEU A 490 0.78 13.22 22.95
N ARG A 491 0.91 13.75 24.16
CA ARG A 491 -0.09 14.63 24.78
C ARG A 491 -0.30 15.90 23.97
N TYR A 492 0.78 16.50 23.44
CA TYR A 492 0.70 17.64 22.54
C TYR A 492 -0.02 17.28 21.23
N LEU A 493 0.30 16.16 20.59
CA LEU A 493 -0.40 15.70 19.39
C LEU A 493 -1.87 15.38 19.66
N TRP A 494 -2.19 14.95 20.88
CA TRP A 494 -3.57 14.65 21.28
C TRP A 494 -4.41 15.91 21.52
N THR A 495 -3.82 16.93 22.14
CA THR A 495 -4.55 18.14 22.54
C THR A 495 -4.41 19.28 21.53
N LEU A 496 -3.29 19.36 20.81
CA LEU A 496 -2.83 20.49 19.99
C LEU A 496 -2.83 21.84 20.71
N HIS A 497 -2.82 21.84 22.06
CA HIS A 497 -2.76 23.07 22.84
C HIS A 497 -1.30 23.47 23.10
N ALA A 498 -1.02 24.77 23.03
CA ALA A 498 0.31 25.29 23.27
C ALA A 498 0.63 25.30 24.78
N GLU A 499 1.06 24.16 25.33
CA GLU A 499 1.50 24.05 26.73
C GLU A 499 2.84 24.77 27.01
N SER A 500 3.09 25.23 28.24
CA SER A 500 4.34 25.91 28.64
C SER A 500 5.59 25.02 28.52
N TRP A 501 5.39 23.70 28.58
CA TRP A 501 6.44 22.67 28.61
C TRP A 501 7.25 22.54 27.32
N GLY A 502 6.77 23.08 26.18
CA GLY A 502 7.47 22.93 24.89
C GLY A 502 8.88 23.56 24.85
N THR A 503 9.13 24.60 25.66
CA THR A 503 10.46 25.21 25.79
C THR A 503 11.38 24.41 26.71
N VAL A 504 10.83 23.92 27.82
CA VAL A 504 11.53 23.06 28.79
C VAL A 504 11.96 21.74 28.13
N LEU A 505 11.10 21.13 27.32
CA LEU A 505 11.43 19.91 26.56
C LEU A 505 12.56 20.11 25.56
N LEU A 506 12.61 21.26 24.89
CA LEU A 506 13.68 21.56 23.94
C LEU A 506 15.03 21.71 24.65
N VAL A 507 15.03 22.34 25.83
CA VAL A 507 16.24 22.46 26.66
C VAL A 507 16.67 21.10 27.22
N ALA A 508 15.72 20.22 27.52
CA ALA A 508 15.97 18.85 27.97
C ALA A 508 16.28 17.87 26.81
N ALA A 509 16.09 18.26 25.54
CA ALA A 509 16.31 17.40 24.39
C ALA A 509 17.71 16.78 24.28
N PRO A 510 18.82 17.42 24.73
CA PRO A 510 20.14 16.78 24.78
C PRO A 510 20.16 15.50 25.63
N VAL A 511 19.26 15.35 26.60
CA VAL A 511 19.13 14.12 27.41
C VAL A 511 18.75 12.92 26.53
N CYS A 512 18.00 13.14 25.45
CA CYS A 512 17.66 12.09 24.47
C CYS A 512 18.87 11.63 23.62
N VAL A 513 19.97 12.39 23.61
CA VAL A 513 21.23 11.96 22.96
C VAL A 513 21.88 10.83 23.74
N LEU A 514 21.65 10.72 25.05
CA LEU A 514 22.21 9.66 25.88
C LEU A 514 21.79 8.25 25.39
N PRO A 515 20.48 7.94 25.19
CA PRO A 515 20.10 6.66 24.62
C PRO A 515 20.62 6.46 23.20
N LEU A 516 20.73 7.52 22.39
CA LEU A 516 21.29 7.42 21.04
C LEU A 516 22.78 7.02 21.04
N ALA A 517 23.57 7.54 21.99
CA ALA A 517 25.01 7.37 22.04
C ALA A 517 25.48 6.17 22.89
N ILE A 518 24.76 5.83 23.96
CA ILE A 518 25.25 4.93 25.02
C ILE A 518 24.54 3.57 25.07
N CYS A 519 23.26 3.50 24.65
CA CYS A 519 22.56 2.22 24.58
C CYS A 519 23.23 1.31 23.55
N ASP A 520 23.27 0.00 23.81
CA ASP A 520 23.75 -0.99 22.85
C ASP A 520 22.62 -1.55 21.99
N VAL A 521 21.39 -1.52 22.52
CA VAL A 521 20.22 -2.02 21.80
C VAL A 521 19.76 -1.01 20.74
N PRO A 522 19.75 -1.37 19.43
CA PRO A 522 19.44 -0.43 18.35
C PRO A 522 18.05 0.22 18.48
N ALA A 523 17.05 -0.53 18.95
CA ALA A 523 15.70 -0.02 19.17
C ALA A 523 15.67 1.14 20.20
N LEU A 524 16.47 1.06 21.26
CA LEU A 524 16.57 2.11 22.28
C LEU A 524 17.35 3.33 21.77
N ARG A 525 18.34 3.12 20.88
CA ARG A 525 19.01 4.23 20.16
C ARG A 525 18.03 5.01 19.31
N PHE A 526 17.23 4.30 18.49
CA PHE A 526 16.18 4.92 17.68
C PHE A 526 15.11 5.59 18.54
N PHE A 527 14.74 5.00 19.69
CA PHE A 527 13.84 5.62 20.65
C PHE A 527 14.36 6.99 21.10
N GLY A 528 15.63 7.08 21.52
CA GLY A 528 16.29 8.34 21.85
C GLY A 528 16.27 9.37 20.72
N ALA A 529 16.62 8.95 19.49
CA ALA A 529 16.60 9.82 18.32
C ALA A 529 15.20 10.39 18.03
N VAL A 530 14.16 9.55 18.13
CA VAL A 530 12.77 9.97 17.94
C VAL A 530 12.32 10.94 19.04
N GLY A 531 12.73 10.72 20.30
CA GLY A 531 12.44 11.63 21.41
C GLY A 531 13.03 13.03 21.21
N MET A 532 14.27 13.10 20.71
CA MET A 532 14.92 14.36 20.34
C MET A 532 14.17 15.07 19.21
N LEU A 533 13.84 14.33 18.14
CA LEU A 533 13.09 14.87 17.01
C LEU A 533 11.70 15.38 17.43
N ALA A 534 11.03 14.64 18.31
CA ALA A 534 9.73 15.02 18.87
C ALA A 534 9.79 16.37 19.61
N ALA A 535 10.83 16.59 20.43
CA ALA A 535 11.03 17.86 21.14
C ALA A 535 11.20 19.04 20.17
N VAL A 536 12.02 18.85 19.13
CA VAL A 536 12.27 19.87 18.10
C VAL A 536 11.00 20.17 17.32
N LEU A 537 10.31 19.14 16.83
CA LEU A 537 9.05 19.27 16.08
C LEU A 537 7.97 19.94 16.92
N GLN A 538 7.84 19.58 18.19
CA GLN A 538 6.89 20.20 19.11
C GLN A 538 7.15 21.70 19.24
N TYR A 539 8.40 22.10 19.48
CA TYR A 539 8.75 23.51 19.64
C TYR A 539 8.39 24.34 18.39
N PHE A 540 8.79 23.88 17.20
CA PHE A 540 8.50 24.60 15.96
C PHE A 540 7.01 24.62 15.63
N SER A 541 6.31 23.51 15.86
CA SER A 541 4.86 23.41 15.67
C SER A 541 4.12 24.41 16.58
N MET A 542 4.46 24.45 17.87
CA MET A 542 3.86 25.39 18.82
C MET A 542 4.15 26.85 18.48
N LYS A 543 5.37 27.16 18.05
CA LYS A 543 5.75 28.50 17.60
C LYS A 543 4.94 28.91 16.37
N HIS A 544 4.70 27.99 15.44
CA HIS A 544 3.85 28.22 14.28
C HIS A 544 2.39 28.47 14.69
N VAL A 545 1.81 27.61 15.53
CA VAL A 545 0.43 27.75 16.02
C VAL A 545 0.23 29.08 16.74
N ARG A 546 1.17 29.51 17.60
CA ARG A 546 1.12 30.83 18.26
C ARG A 546 1.16 31.97 17.25
N ARG A 547 2.06 31.92 16.26
CA ARG A 547 2.17 32.95 15.20
C ARG A 547 0.92 33.06 14.34
N VAL A 548 0.30 31.94 13.99
CA VAL A 548 -0.95 31.94 13.23
C VAL A 548 -2.10 32.44 14.08
N GLY A 549 -2.19 32.01 15.35
CA GLY A 549 -3.22 32.48 16.29
C GLY A 549 -3.21 34.00 16.50
N MET A 550 -2.02 34.60 16.62
CA MET A 550 -1.87 36.06 16.73
C MET A 550 -2.27 36.85 15.47
N LYS A 551 -2.46 36.21 14.31
CA LYS A 551 -2.95 36.89 13.10
C LYS A 551 -4.48 36.99 13.03
N PHE A 552 -5.19 36.25 13.89
CA PHE A 552 -6.65 36.24 13.97
C PHE A 552 -7.21 37.09 15.12
N ILE A 553 -6.33 37.64 15.97
CA ILE A 553 -6.60 38.67 16.98
C ILE A 553 -6.17 40.00 16.37
#